data_AF-A0A023GA32-F1
#
_entry.id   AF-A0A023GA32-F1
#
_cell.length_a   1.000
_cell.length_b   1.000
_cell.length_c   1.000
_cell.angle_alpha   90.00
_cell.angle_beta   90.00
_cell.angle_gamma   90.00
#
_symmetry.space_group_name_H-M   'P 1'
#
loop_
_entity.id
_entity.type
_entity.pdbx_description
1 polymer ?
#
loop_
_entity_poly.entity_id
_entity_poly.type
_entity_poly.pdbx_seq_one_letter_code
_entity_poly.pdbx_strand_id
1 'polypeptide(L)'
;MDRMDPELEARLREAAAELDFDPYDYTPFRDPLDSDDSSTPSTGPSEPPAGNGDDGLPWCRCGRCESMPTPEEDVCCRSMPEVLVVCQQDGGCITIHPAFQSVCLTPEVLRAVHIALEEEGANIDGDGDVNK
;
A
#
# COMPACT_ATOMS: atom_id res chain seq x y z
N MET A 1 -4.71 20.34 -27.11
CA MET A 1 -4.61 21.04 -25.81
C MET A 1 -5.59 22.20 -25.86
N ASP A 2 -6.79 22.01 -25.32
CA ASP A 2 -7.80 23.05 -25.24
C ASP A 2 -7.27 24.22 -24.40
N ARG A 3 -7.32 25.44 -24.97
CA ARG A 3 -6.91 26.67 -24.27
C ARG A 3 -7.90 26.92 -23.13
N MET A 4 -7.40 27.00 -21.90
CA MET A 4 -8.17 27.45 -20.75
C MET A 4 -8.79 28.83 -21.05
N ASP A 5 -10.04 29.00 -20.61
CA ASP A 5 -10.77 30.26 -20.78
C ASP A 5 -10.11 31.38 -19.94
N PRO A 6 -9.81 32.55 -20.53
CA PRO A 6 -9.04 33.60 -19.87
C PRO A 6 -9.79 34.26 -18.70
N GLU A 7 -11.12 34.21 -18.70
CA GLU A 7 -11.93 34.76 -17.59
C GLU A 7 -11.89 33.82 -16.38
N LEU A 8 -11.90 32.51 -16.62
CA LEU A 8 -11.72 31.50 -15.59
C LEU A 8 -10.31 31.57 -14.97
N GLU A 9 -9.28 31.80 -15.78
CA GLU A 9 -7.90 31.95 -15.31
C GLU A 9 -7.72 33.17 -14.38
N ALA A 10 -8.31 34.31 -14.75
CA ALA A 10 -8.29 35.51 -13.92
C ALA A 10 -8.94 35.28 -12.55
N ARG A 11 -10.09 34.59 -12.52
CA ARG A 11 -10.82 34.28 -11.28
C ARG A 11 -10.04 33.33 -10.36
N LEU A 12 -9.36 32.32 -10.92
CA LEU A 12 -8.54 31.40 -10.15
C LEU A 12 -7.35 32.11 -9.48
N ARG A 13 -6.72 33.06 -10.19
CA ARG A 13 -5.58 33.82 -9.67
C ARG A 13 -5.98 34.80 -8.56
N GLU A 14 -7.15 35.41 -8.67
CA GLU A 14 -7.68 36.30 -7.63
C GLU A 14 -8.03 35.52 -6.35
N ALA A 15 -8.70 34.38 -6.49
CA ALA A 15 -9.05 33.51 -5.37
C ALA A 15 -7.80 32.94 -4.66
N ALA A 16 -6.75 32.60 -5.41
CA ALA A 16 -5.48 32.13 -4.85
C ALA A 16 -4.78 33.19 -4.00
N ALA A 17 -4.82 34.46 -4.42
CA ALA A 17 -4.22 35.57 -3.70
C ALA A 17 -4.95 35.91 -2.38
N GLU A 18 -6.27 35.73 -2.33
CA GLU A 18 -7.03 35.91 -1.08
C GLU A 18 -6.75 34.82 -0.05
N LEU A 19 -6.41 33.61 -0.49
CA LEU A 19 -6.21 32.45 0.37
C LEU A 19 -4.74 32.22 0.76
N ASP A 20 -3.83 33.13 0.36
CA ASP A 20 -2.36 32.99 0.52
C ASP A 20 -1.86 31.59 0.08
N PHE A 21 -2.46 31.08 -0.99
CA PHE A 21 -2.24 29.72 -1.47
C PHE A 21 -1.65 29.79 -2.88
N ASP A 22 -0.44 29.27 -3.08
CA ASP A 22 0.15 29.14 -4.41
C ASP A 22 -0.41 27.85 -5.08
N PRO A 23 -1.21 27.96 -6.16
CA PRO A 23 -1.84 26.79 -6.78
C PRO A 23 -0.87 25.79 -7.38
N TYR A 24 0.41 26.15 -7.54
CA TYR A 24 1.44 25.33 -8.17
C TYR A 24 2.46 24.76 -7.19
N ASP A 25 2.46 25.18 -5.92
CA ASP A 25 3.40 24.71 -4.89
C ASP A 25 3.32 23.19 -4.64
N TYR A 26 2.15 22.60 -4.91
CA TYR A 26 1.89 21.16 -4.74
C TYR A 26 1.73 20.41 -6.06
N THR A 27 2.04 21.03 -7.19
CA THR A 27 2.09 20.29 -8.45
C THR A 27 3.39 19.47 -8.48
N PRO A 28 3.31 18.11 -8.49
CA PRO A 28 4.51 17.29 -8.52
C PRO A 28 5.32 17.61 -9.77
N PHE A 29 6.60 17.91 -9.60
CA PHE A 29 7.50 18.17 -10.73
C PHE A 29 7.55 16.95 -11.63
N ARG A 30 7.25 17.16 -12.92
CA ARG A 30 7.50 16.16 -13.94
C ARG A 30 8.98 16.25 -14.30
N ASP A 31 9.78 15.32 -13.77
CA ASP A 31 11.21 15.24 -14.08
C ASP A 31 11.42 15.18 -15.61
N PRO A 32 12.21 16.09 -16.22
CA PRO A 32 12.47 16.09 -17.66
C PRO A 32 13.22 14.84 -18.17
N LEU A 33 13.62 13.94 -17.27
CA LEU A 33 14.33 12.71 -17.61
C LEU A 33 13.41 11.56 -18.03
N ASP A 34 12.10 11.67 -17.80
CA ASP A 34 11.09 10.76 -18.36
C ASP A 34 10.68 11.23 -19.76
N SER A 35 11.66 11.28 -20.68
CA SER A 35 11.40 11.27 -22.11
C SER A 35 11.33 9.82 -22.60
N ASP A 36 10.12 9.40 -22.93
CA ASP A 36 9.77 8.10 -23.49
C ASP A 36 10.45 7.88 -24.86
N ASP A 37 11.25 6.81 -25.01
CA ASP A 37 11.26 5.95 -26.21
C ASP A 37 12.23 4.76 -26.03
N SER A 38 11.68 3.56 -25.78
CA SER A 38 11.98 2.38 -26.61
C SER A 38 11.27 1.14 -26.09
N SER A 39 10.38 0.64 -26.94
CA SER A 39 9.65 -0.63 -26.83
C SER A 39 10.56 -1.80 -26.44
N THR A 40 10.18 -2.56 -25.41
CA THR A 40 10.69 -3.91 -25.18
C THR A 40 9.55 -4.92 -25.40
N PRO A 41 9.80 -6.04 -26.10
CA PRO A 41 8.76 -6.92 -26.59
C PRO A 41 8.08 -7.68 -25.44
N SER A 42 6.77 -7.83 -25.56
CA SER A 42 6.00 -8.80 -24.78
C SER A 42 6.65 -10.18 -24.86
N THR A 43 7.11 -10.71 -23.73
CA THR A 43 7.15 -12.15 -23.49
C THR A 43 7.00 -12.40 -22.00
N GLY A 44 5.86 -13.00 -21.67
CA GLY A 44 5.58 -13.52 -20.34
C GLY A 44 4.08 -13.44 -20.07
N PRO A 45 3.31 -14.53 -20.28
CA PRO A 45 2.21 -14.77 -19.37
C PRO A 45 2.85 -14.87 -17.99
N SER A 46 2.62 -13.89 -17.12
CA SER A 46 2.84 -14.05 -15.69
C SER A 46 1.92 -15.18 -15.25
N GLU A 47 2.47 -16.37 -15.27
CA GLU A 47 1.94 -17.51 -14.54
C GLU A 47 1.72 -17.01 -13.11
N PRO A 48 0.50 -17.12 -12.53
CA PRO A 48 0.38 -16.94 -11.10
C PRO A 48 1.36 -17.94 -10.47
N PRO A 49 2.14 -17.59 -9.43
CA PRO A 49 2.93 -18.59 -8.75
C PRO A 49 1.95 -19.68 -8.31
N ALA A 50 1.97 -20.79 -9.03
CA ALA A 50 1.35 -22.03 -8.65
C ALA A 50 2.18 -22.53 -7.48
N GLY A 51 1.99 -21.90 -6.31
CA GLY A 51 2.39 -22.43 -5.02
C GLY A 51 1.52 -23.64 -4.72
N ASN A 52 1.68 -24.67 -5.55
CA ASN A 52 1.05 -25.95 -5.39
C ASN A 52 2.02 -26.83 -4.60
N GLY A 53 1.80 -26.86 -3.29
CA GLY A 53 1.98 -28.09 -2.53
C GLY A 53 3.27 -28.19 -1.73
N ASP A 54 3.09 -28.04 -0.41
CA ASP A 54 3.76 -28.89 0.58
C ASP A 54 5.29 -28.79 0.69
N ASP A 55 5.84 -27.58 0.69
CA ASP A 55 7.05 -27.34 1.49
C ASP A 55 6.61 -27.36 2.96
N GLY A 56 6.50 -28.57 3.51
CA GLY A 56 5.78 -28.92 4.74
C GLY A 56 6.17 -28.14 5.99
N LEU A 57 5.68 -26.91 6.11
CA LEU A 57 5.63 -26.16 7.36
C LEU A 57 4.47 -26.73 8.18
N PRO A 58 4.71 -27.55 9.23
CA PRO A 58 3.66 -28.25 9.95
C PRO A 58 2.67 -27.30 10.66
N TRP A 59 3.09 -26.05 10.86
CA TRP A 59 2.29 -24.99 11.46
C TRP A 59 1.48 -24.19 10.42
N CYS A 60 1.80 -24.28 9.12
CA CYS A 60 1.08 -23.58 8.07
C CYS A 60 -0.18 -24.35 7.65
N ARG A 61 -1.31 -23.64 7.60
CA ARG A 61 -2.60 -24.18 7.11
C ARG A 61 -3.13 -23.46 5.88
N CYS A 62 -2.53 -22.34 5.49
CA CYS A 62 -2.99 -21.51 4.37
C CYS A 62 -2.20 -21.75 3.06
N GLY A 63 -1.06 -22.46 3.13
CA GLY A 63 -0.22 -22.78 1.98
C GLY A 63 0.59 -21.60 1.41
N ARG A 64 0.75 -20.51 2.17
CA ARG A 64 1.46 -19.30 1.75
C ARG A 64 2.44 -18.75 2.80
N CYS A 65 2.70 -19.51 3.86
CA CYS A 65 3.68 -19.10 4.87
C CYS A 65 5.08 -19.57 4.45
N GLU A 66 6.08 -18.91 5.02
CA GLU A 66 7.51 -19.25 4.88
C GLU A 66 8.10 -19.33 6.30
N SER A 67 9.21 -20.06 6.47
CA SER A 67 9.94 -20.07 7.76
C SER A 67 10.54 -18.70 8.05
N MET A 68 10.30 -18.21 9.25
CA MET A 68 10.85 -16.94 9.73
C MET A 68 12.18 -17.15 10.48
N PRO A 69 12.97 -16.09 10.72
CA PRO A 69 14.25 -16.19 11.43
C PRO A 69 14.11 -16.74 12.86
N THR A 70 12.99 -16.47 13.52
CA THR A 70 12.69 -17.00 14.85
C THR A 70 11.44 -17.88 14.86
N PRO A 71 11.38 -18.91 15.73
CA PRO A 71 10.21 -19.79 15.82
C PRO A 71 8.97 -19.10 16.40
N GLU A 72 9.11 -17.93 17.02
CA GLU A 72 8.00 -17.14 17.54
C GLU A 72 7.24 -16.42 16.42
N GLU A 73 7.91 -16.17 15.29
CA GLU A 73 7.35 -15.53 14.10
C GLU A 73 6.65 -16.53 13.15
N ASP A 74 6.80 -17.83 13.37
CA ASP A 74 6.21 -18.92 12.59
C ASP A 74 4.70 -19.06 12.87
N VAL A 75 3.92 -18.05 12.46
CA VAL A 75 2.48 -17.95 12.72
C VAL A 75 1.66 -17.96 11.44
N CYS A 76 0.69 -18.87 11.35
CA CYS A 76 -0.23 -18.93 10.21
C CYS A 76 -1.45 -18.01 10.43
N CYS A 77 -1.90 -17.33 9.38
CA CYS A 77 -3.14 -16.53 9.39
C CYS A 77 -4.38 -17.33 9.78
N ARG A 78 -4.38 -18.65 9.59
CA ARG A 78 -5.47 -19.56 10.00
C ARG A 78 -5.39 -20.02 11.45
N SER A 79 -4.36 -19.62 12.19
CA SER A 79 -4.26 -19.86 13.64
C SER A 79 -4.95 -18.76 14.45
N MET A 80 -5.22 -17.61 13.84
CA MET A 80 -5.86 -16.45 14.47
C MET A 80 -7.37 -16.49 14.22
N PRO A 81 -8.22 -16.58 15.26
CA PRO A 81 -9.66 -16.71 15.10
C PRO A 81 -10.29 -15.48 14.42
N GLU A 82 -9.79 -14.28 14.68
CA GLU A 82 -10.27 -13.02 14.10
C GLU A 82 -10.06 -13.00 12.58
N VAL A 83 -8.88 -13.45 12.14
CA VAL A 83 -8.53 -13.54 10.72
C VAL A 83 -9.35 -14.61 10.00
N LEU A 84 -9.62 -15.73 10.66
CA LEU A 84 -10.49 -16.78 10.12
C LEU A 84 -11.92 -16.28 9.87
N VAL A 85 -12.46 -15.40 10.70
CA VAL A 85 -13.80 -14.82 10.49
C VAL A 85 -13.84 -13.96 9.22
N VAL A 86 -12.79 -13.17 8.99
CA VAL A 86 -12.68 -12.33 7.79
C VAL A 86 -12.49 -13.18 6.53
N CYS A 87 -11.65 -14.21 6.60
CA CYS A 87 -11.30 -15.04 5.44
C CYS A 87 -12.32 -16.16 5.13
N GLN A 88 -13.32 -16.40 6.00
CA GLN A 88 -14.29 -17.50 5.86
C GLN A 88 -15.12 -17.41 4.58
N GLN A 89 -15.36 -16.20 4.07
CA GLN A 89 -16.16 -15.99 2.86
C GLN A 89 -15.38 -16.32 1.58
N ASP A 90 -14.05 -16.15 1.62
CA ASP A 90 -13.18 -16.32 0.45
C ASP A 90 -12.32 -17.59 0.51
N GLY A 91 -12.47 -18.40 1.57
CA GLY A 91 -11.85 -19.73 1.72
C GLY A 91 -10.32 -19.74 1.74
N GLY A 92 -9.68 -18.58 1.86
CA GLY A 92 -8.28 -18.37 1.47
C GLY A 92 -7.30 -18.03 2.60
N CYS A 93 -6.12 -17.59 2.20
CA CYS A 93 -5.14 -16.89 3.04
C CYS A 93 -5.55 -15.41 3.15
N ILE A 94 -5.28 -14.75 4.27
CA ILE A 94 -5.56 -13.30 4.46
C ILE A 94 -4.96 -12.43 3.35
N THR A 95 -3.81 -12.84 2.79
CA THR A 95 -3.14 -12.09 1.71
C THR A 95 -3.91 -12.11 0.38
N ILE A 96 -4.89 -13.00 0.22
CA ILE A 96 -5.77 -13.04 -0.96
C ILE A 96 -7.01 -12.17 -0.75
N HIS A 97 -7.35 -11.83 0.50
CA HIS A 97 -8.56 -11.08 0.79
C HIS A 97 -8.51 -9.71 0.10
N PRO A 98 -9.57 -9.27 -0.62
CA PRO A 98 -9.54 -8.02 -1.38
C PRO A 98 -9.14 -6.79 -0.56
N ALA A 99 -9.57 -6.73 0.70
CA ALA A 99 -9.22 -5.62 1.58
C ALA A 99 -7.72 -5.59 1.96
N PHE A 100 -7.03 -6.73 1.92
CA PHE A 100 -5.59 -6.77 2.21
C PHE A 100 -4.81 -5.96 1.17
N GLN A 101 -5.15 -6.14 -0.11
CA GLN A 101 -4.55 -5.36 -1.20
C GLN A 101 -4.84 -3.87 -1.04
N SER A 102 -6.09 -3.49 -0.79
CA SER A 102 -6.48 -2.08 -0.77
C SER A 102 -6.02 -1.33 0.49
N VAL A 103 -5.94 -2.00 1.64
CA VAL A 103 -5.63 -1.35 2.94
C VAL A 103 -4.18 -1.54 3.34
N CYS A 104 -3.65 -2.76 3.25
CA CYS A 104 -2.33 -3.09 3.80
C CYS A 104 -1.19 -2.89 2.78
N LEU A 105 -1.49 -2.96 1.48
CA LEU A 105 -0.47 -2.85 0.42
C LEU A 105 -0.54 -1.53 -0.36
N THR A 106 -1.49 -0.64 -0.06
CA THR A 106 -1.61 0.67 -0.72
C THR A 106 -0.83 1.74 0.07
N PRO A 107 0.30 2.27 -0.46
CA PRO A 107 1.12 3.24 0.25
C PRO A 107 0.38 4.52 0.65
N GLU A 108 -0.57 4.96 -0.16
CA GLU A 108 -1.39 6.17 0.06
C GLU A 108 -2.28 6.00 1.29
N VAL A 109 -2.85 4.81 1.48
CA VAL A 109 -3.67 4.48 2.65
C VAL A 109 -2.80 4.46 3.90
N LEU A 110 -1.62 3.83 3.83
CA LEU A 110 -0.69 3.78 4.97
C LEU A 110 -0.20 5.18 5.37
N ARG A 111 0.11 6.05 4.39
CA ARG A 111 0.49 7.46 4.65
C ARG A 111 -0.65 8.26 5.29
N ALA A 112 -1.88 8.10 4.80
CA ALA A 112 -3.03 8.79 5.36
C ALA A 112 -3.28 8.38 6.82
N VAL A 113 -3.17 7.08 7.13
CA VAL A 113 -3.29 6.57 8.50
C VAL A 113 -2.15 7.09 9.39
N HIS A 114 -0.92 7.12 8.88
CA HIS A 114 0.22 7.66 9.63
C HIS A 114 0.01 9.11 10.06
N ILE A 115 -0.37 9.98 9.11
CA ILE A 115 -0.63 11.40 9.38
C ILE A 115 -1.76 11.55 10.40
N ALA A 116 -2.85 10.79 10.25
CA ALA A 116 -3.98 10.84 11.17
C ALA A 116 -3.58 10.47 12.62
N LEU A 117 -2.67 9.50 12.80
CA LEU A 117 -2.17 9.11 14.12
C LEU A 117 -1.26 10.17 14.74
N GLU A 118 -0.43 10.86 13.94
CA GLU A 118 0.42 11.95 14.40
C GLU A 118 -0.41 13.16 14.88
N GLU A 119 -1.48 13.49 14.15
CA GLU A 119 -2.41 14.58 14.54
C GLU A 119 -3.15 14.28 15.85
N GLU A 120 -3.44 13.01 16.13
CA GLU A 120 -4.10 12.56 17.37
C GLU A 120 -3.12 12.45 18.57
N GLY A 121 -1.83 12.75 18.35
CA GLY A 121 -0.81 12.67 19.40
C GLY A 121 -0.49 11.25 19.83
N ALA A 122 -0.74 10.25 18.97
CA ALA A 122 -0.32 8.87 19.21
C ALA A 122 1.20 8.80 19.09
N ASN A 123 1.88 8.92 20.23
CA ASN A 123 3.33 8.80 20.30
C ASN A 123 3.72 7.33 20.03
N ILE A 124 3.99 7.00 18.77
CA ILE A 124 4.49 5.69 18.32
C ILE A 124 6.03 5.65 18.51
N ASP A 125 6.51 6.04 19.69
CA ASP A 125 7.88 5.73 20.08
C ASP A 125 7.93 4.22 20.35
N GLY A 126 8.51 3.47 19.41
CA GLY A 126 8.81 2.07 19.60
C GLY A 126 9.77 1.90 20.77
N ASP A 127 9.24 1.49 21.93
CA ASP A 127 10.03 1.08 23.08
C ASP A 127 10.69 -0.26 22.76
N GLY A 128 11.79 -0.18 22.02
CA GLY A 128 12.70 -1.30 21.75
C GLY A 128 13.63 -1.53 22.94
N ASP A 129 13.08 -1.90 24.10
CA ASP A 129 13.87 -2.49 25.18
C ASP A 129 13.85 -4.02 25.04
N VAL A 130 14.62 -4.53 24.07
CA VAL A 130 15.00 -5.95 24.06
C VAL A 130 16.22 -6.08 24.97
N ASN A 131 15.96 -6.20 26.27
CA ASN A 131 16.96 -6.59 27.24
C ASN A 131 16.53 -7.89 27.93
N LYS A 132 17.00 -9.05 27.44
CA LYS A 132 17.48 -10.16 28.27
C LYS A 132 18.17 -11.26 27.46
#